data_AF-A0A382SF19-F1
#
_entry.id   AF-A0A382SF19-F1
#
_cell.length_a   1.000
_cell.length_b   1.000
_cell.length_c   1.000
_cell.angle_alpha   90.00
_cell.angle_beta   90.00
_cell.angle_gamma   90.00
#
_symmetry.space_group_name_H-M   'P 1'
#
loop_
_entity.id
_entity.type
_entity.pdbx_description
1 polymer ?
#
loop_
_entity_poly.entity_id
_entity_poly.type
_entity_poly.pdbx_seq_one_letter_code
_entity_poly.pdbx_strand_id
1 'polypeptide(L)'
;MNKTFFLKLISKFLPLISLFPPETSHSLSLQALKTLSFLHFKESKPIVLDNIKILGLDFQNRLGLAAGMDKNADYIDSLSYLGFGFLELGTLTPRAQPGNVKPRLFRLRHEKSLINNMGFNNKGIEHAVLRIKNSKSKAVIGLSIGKNQDTPLRKALEDYLFCLEKAYPVCDYVAVNI
;
A
#
# COMPACT_ATOMS: atom_id res chain seq x y z
N MET A 1 16.93 -19.99 6.92
CA MET A 1 17.38 -18.68 7.41
C MET A 1 16.23 -18.02 8.17
N ASN A 2 16.44 -17.53 9.40
CA ASN A 2 15.38 -16.89 10.19
C ASN A 2 14.93 -15.59 9.51
N LYS A 3 13.61 -15.39 9.35
CA LYS A 3 13.00 -14.21 8.74
C LYS A 3 13.54 -12.90 9.32
N THR A 4 13.70 -12.83 10.64
CA THR A 4 14.24 -11.66 11.34
C THR A 4 15.70 -11.39 10.95
N PHE A 5 16.50 -12.44 10.80
CA PHE A 5 17.89 -12.30 10.36
C PHE A 5 17.98 -11.78 8.92
N PHE A 6 17.13 -12.30 8.02
CA PHE A 6 17.09 -11.85 6.64
C PHE A 6 16.66 -10.37 6.51
N LEU A 7 15.63 -9.97 7.25
CA LEU A 7 15.19 -8.57 7.25
C LEU A 7 16.28 -7.64 7.80
N LYS A 8 17.00 -8.05 8.86
CA LYS A 8 18.16 -7.32 9.39
C LYS A 8 19.31 -7.24 8.38
N LEU A 9 19.51 -8.27 7.56
CA LEU A 9 20.52 -8.24 6.51
C LEU A 9 20.15 -7.25 5.41
N ILE A 10 18.90 -7.29 4.92
CA ILE A 10 18.38 -6.36 3.91
C ILE A 10 18.45 -4.92 4.41
N SER A 11 18.13 -4.68 5.69
CA SER A 11 18.13 -3.32 6.23
C SER A 11 19.49 -2.63 6.16
N LYS A 12 20.60 -3.40 6.12
CA LYS A 12 21.95 -2.85 5.94
C LYS A 12 22.17 -2.24 4.56
N PHE A 13 21.40 -2.66 3.56
CA PHE A 13 21.49 -2.15 2.18
C PHE A 13 20.51 -1.00 1.89
N LEU A 14 19.54 -0.72 2.80
CA LEU A 14 18.62 0.41 2.67
C LEU A 14 19.31 1.78 2.51
N PRO A 15 20.45 2.08 3.17
CA PRO A 15 21.17 3.34 2.95
C PRO A 15 21.55 3.57 1.48
N LEU A 16 21.91 2.52 0.73
CA LEU A 16 22.25 2.61 -0.69
C LEU A 16 21.04 3.02 -1.53
N ILE A 17 19.88 2.40 -1.27
CA ILE A 17 18.63 2.75 -1.96
C ILE A 17 18.23 4.20 -1.65
N SER A 18 18.59 4.70 -0.47
CA SER A 18 18.32 6.09 -0.07
C SER A 18 19.11 7.14 -0.85
N LEU A 19 20.13 6.76 -1.62
CA LEU A 19 20.90 7.67 -2.47
C LEU A 19 20.11 8.12 -3.71
N PHE A 20 19.13 7.33 -4.14
CA PHE A 20 18.25 7.69 -5.25
C PHE A 20 17.19 8.73 -4.84
N PRO A 21 16.61 9.45 -5.81
CA PRO A 21 15.43 10.29 -5.59
C PRO A 21 14.31 9.51 -4.89
N PRO A 22 13.54 10.13 -3.98
CA PRO A 22 12.62 9.39 -3.10
C PRO A 22 11.62 8.49 -3.80
N GLU A 23 11.01 8.94 -4.90
CA GLU A 23 10.04 8.16 -5.66
C GLU A 23 10.70 6.96 -6.39
N THR A 24 11.94 7.14 -6.87
CA THR A 24 12.74 6.06 -7.46
C THR A 24 13.11 5.02 -6.40
N SER A 25 13.62 5.46 -5.25
CA SER A 25 13.91 4.56 -4.12
C SER A 25 12.69 3.75 -3.69
N HIS A 26 11.52 4.38 -3.64
CA HIS A 26 10.26 3.72 -3.28
C HIS A 26 9.91 2.59 -4.26
N SER A 27 9.93 2.90 -5.57
CA SER A 27 9.71 1.90 -6.62
C SER A 27 10.72 0.75 -6.53
N LEU A 28 12.01 1.06 -6.41
CA LEU A 28 13.08 0.06 -6.30
C LEU A 28 12.90 -0.81 -5.05
N SER A 29 12.52 -0.22 -3.92
CA SER A 29 12.31 -0.95 -2.67
C SER A 29 11.17 -1.96 -2.79
N LEU A 30 10.03 -1.56 -3.35
CA LEU A 30 8.88 -2.45 -3.53
C LEU A 30 9.16 -3.56 -4.55
N GLN A 31 9.86 -3.25 -5.64
CA GLN A 31 10.30 -4.25 -6.61
C GLN A 31 11.28 -5.26 -5.99
N ALA A 32 12.30 -4.78 -5.26
CA ALA A 32 13.23 -5.63 -4.55
C ALA A 32 12.51 -6.52 -3.54
N LEU A 33 11.59 -5.96 -2.74
CA LEU A 33 10.78 -6.72 -1.79
C LEU A 33 9.98 -7.82 -2.49
N LYS A 34 9.33 -7.50 -3.62
CA LYS A 34 8.57 -8.48 -4.42
C LYS A 34 9.42 -9.64 -4.90
N THR A 35 10.59 -9.33 -5.48
CA THR A 35 11.53 -10.35 -5.96
C THR A 35 12.05 -11.22 -4.81
N LEU A 36 12.44 -10.60 -3.69
CA LEU A 36 12.95 -11.32 -2.53
C LEU A 36 11.87 -12.19 -1.87
N SER A 37 10.63 -11.68 -1.79
CA SER A 37 9.51 -12.45 -1.24
C SER A 37 9.19 -13.68 -2.07
N PHE A 38 9.20 -13.54 -3.40
CA PHE A 38 8.97 -14.67 -4.29
C PHE A 38 10.02 -15.78 -4.11
N LEU A 39 11.28 -15.42 -3.88
CA LEU A 39 12.38 -16.37 -3.76
C LEU A 39 12.47 -17.04 -2.37
N HIS A 40 12.14 -16.32 -1.30
CA HIS A 40 12.50 -16.74 0.06
C HIS A 40 11.31 -17.00 0.99
N PHE A 41 10.11 -16.52 0.67
CA PHE A 41 8.99 -16.53 1.61
C PHE A 41 7.76 -17.23 1.07
N LYS A 42 7.37 -18.31 1.76
CA LYS A 42 6.18 -19.10 1.41
C LYS A 42 4.91 -18.64 2.14
N GLU A 43 5.03 -18.07 3.34
CA GLU A 43 3.86 -17.70 4.16
C GLU A 43 3.96 -16.30 4.78
N SER A 44 2.87 -15.54 4.69
CA SER A 44 2.66 -14.29 5.43
C SER A 44 2.29 -14.64 6.88
N LYS A 45 3.27 -14.59 7.77
CA LYS A 45 3.07 -14.71 9.22
C LYS A 45 3.67 -13.50 9.93
N PRO A 46 2.95 -12.87 10.86
CA PRO A 46 3.48 -11.75 11.63
C PRO A 46 4.62 -12.20 12.55
N ILE A 47 5.53 -11.28 12.84
CA ILE A 47 6.67 -11.56 13.74
C ILE A 47 6.19 -11.66 15.18
N VAL A 48 5.20 -10.84 15.55
CA VAL A 48 4.53 -10.83 16.85
C VAL A 48 3.04 -11.08 16.63
N LEU A 49 2.48 -12.04 17.34
CA LEU A 49 1.04 -12.30 17.38
C LEU A 49 0.43 -11.54 18.56
N ASP A 50 -0.55 -10.69 18.27
CA ASP A 50 -1.31 -9.90 19.26
C ASP A 50 -2.73 -9.75 18.72
N ASN A 51 -3.44 -10.88 18.68
CA ASN A 51 -4.72 -10.98 18.00
C ASN A 51 -5.75 -10.04 18.64
N ILE A 52 -6.48 -9.29 17.81
CA ILE A 52 -7.55 -8.40 18.26
C ILE A 52 -8.70 -8.38 17.26
N LYS A 53 -9.93 -8.35 17.78
CA LYS A 53 -11.15 -8.17 16.99
C LYS A 53 -11.64 -6.73 17.08
N ILE A 54 -11.80 -6.06 15.94
CA ILE A 54 -12.29 -4.67 15.86
C ILE A 54 -13.31 -4.60 14.72
N LEU A 55 -14.50 -4.05 14.99
CA LEU A 55 -15.57 -3.90 13.99
C LEU A 55 -15.90 -5.20 13.21
N GLY A 56 -15.81 -6.34 13.89
CA GLY A 56 -16.06 -7.66 13.29
C GLY A 56 -14.87 -8.26 12.51
N LEU A 57 -13.78 -7.53 12.34
CA LEU A 57 -12.56 -7.98 11.65
C LEU A 57 -11.54 -8.55 12.65
N ASP A 58 -10.86 -9.62 12.25
CA ASP A 58 -9.82 -10.30 13.03
C ASP A 58 -8.42 -9.87 12.57
N PHE A 59 -7.74 -9.05 13.37
CA PHE A 59 -6.38 -8.59 13.11
C PHE A 59 -5.37 -9.47 13.86
N GLN A 60 -4.34 -9.95 13.17
CA GLN A 60 -3.29 -10.80 13.79
C GLN A 60 -2.34 -10.02 14.70
N ASN A 61 -2.26 -8.71 14.52
CA ASN A 61 -1.57 -7.76 15.38
C ASN A 61 -2.08 -6.32 15.11
N ARG A 62 -1.63 -5.37 15.92
CA ARG A 62 -2.04 -3.96 15.87
C ARG A 62 -1.25 -3.08 14.89
N LEU A 63 -0.31 -3.65 14.13
CA LEU A 63 0.56 -2.90 13.24
C LEU A 63 0.02 -2.94 11.80
N GLY A 64 -0.41 -1.79 11.31
CA GLY A 64 -0.85 -1.62 9.92
C GLY A 64 0.17 -0.94 9.03
N LEU A 65 -0.01 -1.15 7.72
CA LEU A 65 0.62 -0.32 6.70
C LEU A 65 -0.42 0.67 6.14
N ALA A 66 -0.11 1.96 6.22
CA ALA A 66 -1.00 3.03 5.75
C ALA A 66 -1.09 3.10 4.21
N ALA A 67 -2.16 3.69 3.70
CA ALA A 67 -2.33 4.01 2.29
C ALA A 67 -1.20 4.90 1.75
N GLY A 68 -1.06 4.90 0.43
CA GLY A 68 -0.02 5.61 -0.28
C GLY A 68 1.26 4.81 -0.49
N MET A 69 1.50 3.75 0.29
CA MET A 69 2.63 2.83 0.09
C MET A 69 2.41 1.91 -1.11
N ASP A 70 1.34 1.11 -1.13
CA ASP A 70 0.94 0.32 -2.30
C ASP A 70 -0.35 0.83 -2.90
N LYS A 71 -0.22 1.85 -3.75
CA LYS A 71 -1.38 2.52 -4.36
C LYS A 71 -2.19 1.64 -5.30
N ASN A 72 -1.56 0.64 -5.90
CA ASN A 72 -2.13 -0.14 -7.00
C ASN A 72 -2.38 -1.60 -6.64
N ALA A 73 -2.26 -1.97 -5.36
CA ALA A 73 -2.34 -3.35 -4.91
C ALA A 73 -1.31 -4.29 -5.59
N ASP A 74 -0.17 -3.75 -6.04
CA ASP A 74 0.82 -4.49 -6.85
C ASP A 74 1.77 -5.37 -6.01
N TYR A 75 1.74 -5.20 -4.68
CA TYR A 75 2.71 -5.72 -3.72
C TYR A 75 2.06 -6.30 -2.46
N ILE A 76 0.76 -6.61 -2.46
CA ILE A 76 0.02 -7.12 -1.28
C ILE A 76 0.73 -8.29 -0.62
N ASP A 77 1.00 -9.36 -1.38
CA ASP A 77 1.64 -10.57 -0.84
C ASP A 77 3.02 -10.22 -0.28
N SER A 78 3.84 -9.52 -1.07
CA SER A 78 5.19 -9.04 -0.74
C SER A 78 5.23 -8.28 0.60
N LEU A 79 4.30 -7.34 0.79
CA LEU A 79 4.18 -6.51 1.98
C LEU A 79 3.63 -7.28 3.17
N SER A 80 2.71 -8.21 2.94
CA SER A 80 2.15 -9.08 3.99
C SER A 80 3.23 -9.97 4.62
N TYR A 81 4.28 -10.32 3.86
CA TYR A 81 5.45 -11.00 4.43
C TYR A 81 6.22 -10.13 5.43
N LEU A 82 6.09 -8.81 5.46
CA LEU A 82 6.72 -8.01 6.51
C LEU A 82 6.03 -8.20 7.87
N GLY A 83 4.83 -8.79 7.89
CA GLY A 83 4.14 -9.18 9.12
C GLY A 83 3.15 -8.14 9.65
N PHE A 84 2.69 -7.22 8.80
CA PHE A 84 1.59 -6.31 9.13
C PHE A 84 0.30 -7.09 9.40
N GLY A 85 -0.45 -6.67 10.41
CA GLY A 85 -1.79 -7.20 10.71
C GLY A 85 -2.84 -6.76 9.68
N PHE A 86 -2.62 -5.60 9.04
CA PHE A 86 -3.46 -5.10 7.95
C PHE A 86 -2.68 -4.23 6.97
N LEU A 87 -3.18 -4.14 5.73
CA LEU A 87 -2.65 -3.28 4.67
C LEU A 87 -3.78 -2.39 4.16
N GLU A 88 -3.62 -1.07 4.24
CA GLU A 88 -4.46 -0.12 3.54
C GLU A 88 -3.83 0.22 2.19
N LEU A 89 -4.50 -0.11 1.09
CA LEU A 89 -4.02 0.12 -0.27
C LEU A 89 -4.66 1.41 -0.83
N GLY A 90 -4.18 1.86 -1.99
CA GLY A 90 -4.65 3.10 -2.61
C GLY A 90 -3.89 4.33 -2.12
N THR A 91 -4.43 5.55 -2.19
CA THR A 91 -5.79 5.91 -2.62
C THR A 91 -6.04 5.66 -4.11
N LEU A 92 -7.15 4.99 -4.41
CA LEU A 92 -7.61 4.65 -5.76
C LEU A 92 -8.69 5.61 -6.24
N THR A 93 -8.74 5.83 -7.55
CA THR A 93 -9.75 6.64 -8.22
C THR A 93 -10.46 5.80 -9.30
N PRO A 94 -11.63 6.23 -9.83
CA PRO A 94 -12.31 5.50 -10.89
C PRO A 94 -11.41 5.25 -12.11
N ARG A 95 -10.77 6.31 -12.61
CA ARG A 95 -9.83 6.27 -13.75
C ARG A 95 -8.39 6.32 -13.27
N ALA A 96 -7.48 5.73 -14.03
CA ALA A 96 -6.04 5.90 -13.81
C ALA A 96 -5.64 7.38 -13.96
N GLN A 97 -4.68 7.83 -13.17
CA GLN A 97 -4.13 9.18 -13.30
C GLN A 97 -2.64 9.22 -12.91
N PRO A 98 -1.84 10.08 -13.57
CA PRO A 98 -0.40 10.15 -13.34
C PRO A 98 -0.03 10.84 -12.01
N GLY A 99 -0.96 11.59 -11.43
CA GLY A 99 -0.75 12.52 -10.31
C GLY A 99 0.03 13.76 -10.71
N ASN A 100 0.51 14.51 -9.72
CA ASN A 100 1.17 15.81 -9.94
C ASN A 100 2.55 15.67 -10.62
N VAL A 101 3.07 16.76 -11.21
CA VAL A 101 4.39 16.79 -11.85
C VAL A 101 5.50 16.51 -10.83
N LYS A 102 6.54 15.78 -11.24
CA LYS A 102 7.72 15.46 -10.41
C LYS A 102 8.74 16.63 -10.42
N PRO A 103 9.57 16.81 -9.38
CA PRO A 103 9.62 16.05 -8.12
C PRO A 103 8.50 16.43 -7.16
N ARG A 104 7.94 15.43 -6.48
CA ARG A 104 6.73 15.55 -5.63
C ARG A 104 6.78 14.75 -4.33
N LEU A 105 7.97 14.26 -3.98
CA LEU A 105 8.25 13.52 -2.75
C LEU A 105 9.66 13.89 -2.30
N PHE A 106 9.77 14.33 -1.05
CA PHE A 106 10.99 14.88 -0.46
C PHE A 106 11.25 14.24 0.89
N ARG A 107 12.53 14.11 1.27
CA ARG A 107 12.97 13.56 2.55
C ARG A 107 13.61 14.66 3.39
N LEU A 108 13.14 14.80 4.62
CA LEU A 108 13.74 15.62 5.67
C LEU A 108 14.44 14.66 6.64
N ARG A 109 15.72 14.38 6.36
CA ARG A 109 16.45 13.26 7.00
C ARG A 109 16.69 13.49 8.49
N HIS A 110 17.01 14.72 8.89
CA HIS A 110 17.28 15.05 10.29
C HIS A 110 16.02 14.89 11.15
N GLU A 111 14.87 15.23 10.58
CA GLU A 111 13.54 15.22 11.19
C GLU A 111 12.84 13.87 11.04
N LYS A 112 13.47 12.89 10.39
CA LYS A 112 12.88 11.58 10.04
C LYS A 112 11.50 11.73 9.37
N SER A 113 11.35 12.74 8.52
CA SER A 113 10.07 13.18 7.97
C SER A 113 10.05 13.14 6.44
N LEU A 114 8.83 13.11 5.88
CA LEU A 114 8.58 13.13 4.44
C LEU A 114 7.59 14.26 4.12
N ILE A 115 7.81 14.94 3.00
CA ILE A 115 6.83 15.87 2.41
C ILE A 115 6.46 15.33 1.03
N ASN A 116 5.18 15.30 0.71
CA ASN A 116 4.72 14.84 -0.60
C ASN A 116 3.55 15.67 -1.13
N ASN A 117 3.49 15.79 -2.45
CA ASN A 117 2.37 16.36 -3.18
C ASN A 117 2.05 15.43 -4.37
N MET A 118 1.81 14.14 -4.10
CA MET A 118 1.76 13.14 -5.18
C MET A 118 0.49 13.21 -6.05
N GLY A 119 -0.63 13.69 -5.51
CA GLY A 119 -1.89 13.87 -6.27
C GLY A 119 -2.54 12.56 -6.74
N PHE A 120 -2.65 11.55 -5.87
CA PHE A 120 -3.29 10.26 -6.16
C PHE A 120 -2.84 9.59 -7.47
N ASN A 121 -1.52 9.51 -7.74
CA ASN A 121 -1.03 8.72 -8.87
C ASN A 121 -1.37 7.23 -8.71
N ASN A 122 -2.21 6.68 -9.59
CA ASN A 122 -2.69 5.29 -9.51
C ASN A 122 -3.18 4.77 -10.88
N LYS A 123 -3.37 3.45 -10.97
CA LYS A 123 -3.78 2.72 -12.18
C LYS A 123 -5.30 2.52 -12.32
N GLY A 124 -6.09 3.17 -11.47
CA GLY A 124 -7.54 3.01 -11.38
C GLY A 124 -7.94 1.86 -10.46
N ILE A 125 -9.15 1.94 -9.91
CA ILE A 125 -9.65 0.95 -8.96
C ILE A 125 -9.79 -0.45 -9.54
N GLU A 126 -10.17 -0.58 -10.80
CA GLU A 126 -10.35 -1.89 -11.43
C GLU A 126 -9.03 -2.67 -11.53
N HIS A 127 -7.90 -2.00 -11.75
CA HIS A 127 -6.58 -2.61 -11.67
C HIS A 127 -6.35 -3.22 -10.28
N ALA A 128 -6.62 -2.46 -9.22
CA ALA A 128 -6.39 -2.93 -7.85
C ALA A 128 -7.34 -4.08 -7.47
N VAL A 129 -8.61 -4.03 -7.88
CA VAL A 129 -9.60 -5.10 -7.65
C VAL A 129 -9.11 -6.43 -8.24
N LEU A 130 -8.57 -6.41 -9.46
CA LEU A 130 -8.00 -7.61 -10.09
C LEU A 130 -6.79 -8.15 -9.31
N ARG A 131 -5.97 -7.27 -8.73
CA ARG A 131 -4.81 -7.69 -7.93
C ARG A 131 -5.21 -8.28 -6.60
N ILE A 132 -6.17 -7.67 -5.91
CA ILE A 132 -6.66 -8.16 -4.62
C ILE A 132 -7.28 -9.55 -4.75
N LYS A 133 -8.12 -9.77 -5.78
CA LYS A 133 -8.71 -11.09 -6.06
C LYS A 133 -7.68 -12.20 -6.28
N ASN A 134 -6.47 -11.86 -6.72
CA ASN A 134 -5.38 -12.79 -6.97
C ASN A 134 -4.36 -12.88 -5.83
N SER A 135 -4.50 -12.07 -4.77
CA SER A 135 -3.61 -12.11 -3.62
C SER A 135 -3.85 -13.36 -2.80
N LYS A 136 -2.77 -13.90 -2.22
CA LYS A 136 -2.79 -15.03 -1.29
C LYS A 136 -2.64 -14.58 0.17
N SER A 137 -2.60 -13.27 0.41
CA SER A 137 -2.47 -12.73 1.74
C SER A 137 -3.67 -13.07 2.61
N LYS A 138 -3.40 -13.17 3.91
CA LYS A 138 -4.41 -13.32 4.98
C LYS A 138 -4.48 -12.07 5.87
N ALA A 139 -3.71 -11.02 5.53
CA ALA A 139 -3.81 -9.75 6.24
C ALA A 139 -5.15 -9.10 5.91
N VAL A 140 -5.71 -8.36 6.87
CA VAL A 140 -6.90 -7.53 6.62
C VAL A 140 -6.54 -6.48 5.56
N ILE A 141 -7.36 -6.36 4.52
CA ILE A 141 -7.16 -5.46 3.39
C ILE A 141 -8.14 -4.30 3.46
N GLY A 142 -7.60 -3.10 3.61
CA GLY A 142 -8.32 -1.85 3.43
C GLY A 142 -8.13 -1.27 2.04
N LEU A 143 -9.16 -0.61 1.51
CA LEU A 143 -9.06 0.19 0.29
C LEU A 143 -9.37 1.66 0.57
N SER A 144 -8.36 2.51 0.39
CA SER A 144 -8.54 3.95 0.33
C SER A 144 -9.09 4.37 -1.03
N ILE A 145 -10.18 5.13 -1.07
CA ILE A 145 -10.84 5.62 -2.30
C ILE A 145 -10.90 7.15 -2.32
N GLY A 146 -10.81 7.72 -3.52
CA GLY A 146 -10.76 9.15 -3.74
C GLY A 146 -11.36 9.55 -5.09
N LYS A 147 -11.49 10.86 -5.27
CA LYS A 147 -11.98 11.48 -6.49
C LYS A 147 -10.85 11.64 -7.52
N ASN A 148 -11.14 11.41 -8.81
CA ASN A 148 -10.21 11.78 -9.88
C ASN A 148 -9.90 13.29 -9.85
N GLN A 149 -8.69 13.69 -10.23
CA GLN A 149 -8.24 15.09 -10.13
C GLN A 149 -9.11 16.04 -10.96
N ASP A 150 -9.51 15.62 -12.16
CA ASP A 150 -10.28 16.39 -13.14
C ASP A 150 -11.80 16.36 -12.90
N THR A 151 -12.30 15.49 -12.02
CA THR A 151 -13.72 15.45 -11.66
C THR A 151 -14.10 16.71 -10.87
N PRO A 152 -15.07 17.53 -11.34
CA PRO A 152 -15.55 18.68 -10.60
C PRO A 152 -16.15 18.30 -9.25
N LEU A 153 -16.03 19.17 -8.23
CA LEU A 153 -16.52 18.87 -6.86
C LEU A 153 -18.00 18.46 -6.82
N ARG A 154 -18.86 19.10 -7.63
CA ARG A 154 -20.28 18.76 -7.74
C ARG A 154 -20.56 17.32 -8.20
N LYS A 155 -19.57 16.66 -8.83
CA LYS A 155 -19.62 15.27 -9.29
C LYS A 155 -18.75 14.33 -8.44
N ALA A 156 -18.13 14.82 -7.36
CA ALA A 156 -17.25 14.03 -6.51
C ALA A 156 -17.92 12.75 -6.00
N LEU A 157 -19.20 12.85 -5.64
CA LEU A 157 -20.00 11.73 -5.14
C LEU A 157 -20.04 10.55 -6.14
N GLU A 158 -20.12 10.83 -7.45
CA GLU A 158 -20.13 9.80 -8.49
C GLU A 158 -18.84 8.97 -8.47
N ASP A 159 -17.68 9.61 -8.30
CA ASP A 159 -16.39 8.92 -8.21
C ASP A 159 -16.31 8.05 -6.94
N TYR A 160 -16.75 8.57 -5.80
CA TYR A 160 -16.75 7.81 -4.54
C TYR A 160 -17.70 6.61 -4.60
N LEU A 161 -18.91 6.76 -5.14
CA LEU A 161 -19.86 5.67 -5.30
C LEU A 161 -19.31 4.59 -6.24
N PHE A 162 -18.77 4.99 -7.40
CA PHE A 162 -18.16 4.06 -8.34
C PHE A 162 -17.02 3.27 -7.67
N CYS A 163 -16.15 3.96 -6.93
CA CYS A 163 -15.06 3.28 -6.24
C CYS A 163 -15.55 2.36 -5.12
N LEU A 164 -16.55 2.79 -4.35
CA LEU A 164 -17.14 1.98 -3.28
C LEU A 164 -17.74 0.69 -3.83
N GLU A 165 -18.54 0.76 -4.90
CA GLU A 165 -19.16 -0.41 -5.53
C GLU A 165 -18.12 -1.44 -5.99
N LYS A 166 -16.97 -0.99 -6.49
CA LYS A 166 -15.88 -1.86 -6.95
C LYS A 166 -15.04 -2.41 -5.80
N ALA A 167 -14.82 -1.61 -4.74
CA ALA A 167 -14.01 -1.97 -3.57
C ALA A 167 -14.74 -2.97 -2.65
N TYR A 168 -16.01 -2.71 -2.37
CA TYR A 168 -16.82 -3.44 -1.38
C TYR A 168 -16.73 -4.97 -1.48
N PRO A 169 -16.81 -5.62 -2.66
CA PRO A 169 -16.78 -7.09 -2.75
C PRO A 169 -15.38 -7.71 -2.56
N VAL A 170 -14.30 -6.94 -2.44
CA VAL A 170 -12.93 -7.47 -2.43
C VAL A 170 -12.06 -7.03 -1.26
N CYS A 171 -12.54 -6.13 -0.41
CA CYS A 171 -11.78 -5.64 0.74
C CYS A 171 -12.58 -5.81 2.04
N ASP A 172 -11.87 -5.79 3.16
CA ASP A 172 -12.44 -5.93 4.50
C ASP A 172 -13.01 -4.60 5.01
N TYR A 173 -12.43 -3.47 4.58
CA TYR A 173 -12.95 -2.14 4.86
C TYR A 173 -12.59 -1.12 3.76
N VAL A 174 -13.36 -0.03 3.71
CA VAL A 174 -13.12 1.09 2.80
C VAL A 174 -12.82 2.35 3.61
N ALA A 175 -11.76 3.06 3.22
CA ALA A 175 -11.41 4.38 3.76
C ALA A 175 -11.74 5.46 2.71
N VAL A 176 -12.62 6.39 3.05
CA VAL A 176 -12.98 7.51 2.17
C VAL A 176 -12.00 8.67 2.41
N ASN A 177 -11.17 8.99 1.42
CA ASN A 177 -10.21 10.08 1.49
C ASN A 177 -10.85 11.37 0.96
N ILE A 178 -11.11 12.33 1.85
CA ILE A 178 -11.87 13.57 1.61
C ILE A 178 -10.90 14.76 1.48
#